data_AF-A0A1D7Y0S4-F1
#
_entry.id   AF-A0A1D7Y0S4-F1
#
_cell.length_a   1.000
_cell.length_b   1.000
_cell.length_c   1.000
_cell.angle_alpha   90.00
_cell.angle_beta   90.00
_cell.angle_gamma   90.00
#
_symmetry.space_group_name_H-M   'P 1'
#
loop_
_entity.id
_entity.type
_entity.pdbx_description
1 polymer ?
#
loop_
_entity_poly.entity_id
_entity_poly.type
_entity_poly.pdbx_seq_one_letter_code
_entity_poly.pdbx_strand_id
1 'polypeptide(L)' 'MLVIHGSDDKKVNIEHSKRLMDSLEKSPNKITPFFVEGGNHSLSNYTQIRNDTIANWFHYYLKSNKN' A
#
# COMPACT_ATOMS: atom_id res chain seq x y z
N MET A 1 3.87 -6.20 -5.59
CA MET A 1 2.86 -6.23 -4.50
C MET A 1 2.57 -4.81 -4.05
N LEU A 2 1.31 -4.47 -3.76
CA LEU A 2 0.92 -3.18 -3.14
C LEU A 2 0.72 -3.37 -1.64
N VAL A 3 1.28 -2.47 -0.82
CA VAL A 3 1.02 -2.39 0.62
C VAL A 3 0.44 -1.02 0.91
N ILE A 4 -0.80 -0.96 1.40
CA ILE A 4 -1.48 0.29 1.79
C ILE A 4 -1.71 0.28 3.30
N HIS A 5 -1.36 1.38 3.99
CA HIS A 5 -1.57 1.50 5.43
C HIS A 5 -1.77 2.98 5.86
N GLY A 6 -2.63 3.26 6.83
CA GLY A 6 -2.81 4.60 7.38
C GLY A 6 -1.97 4.86 8.65
N SER A 7 -1.29 6.00 8.75
CA SER A 7 -0.39 6.29 9.89
C SER A 7 -1.09 6.31 11.27
N ASP A 8 -2.38 6.62 11.27
CA ASP A 8 -3.19 6.81 12.47
C ASP A 8 -4.14 5.62 12.69
N ASP A 9 -3.79 4.46 12.14
CA ASP A 9 -4.50 3.22 12.40
C ASP A 9 -4.33 2.80 13.87
N LYS A 10 -5.38 3.08 14.65
CA LYS A 10 -5.47 2.72 16.07
C LYS A 10 -5.76 1.24 16.32
N LYS A 11 -6.13 0.47 15.28
CA LYS A 11 -6.43 -0.97 15.38
C LYS A 11 -5.24 -1.83 15.01
N VAL A 12 -4.48 -1.43 13.99
CA VAL A 12 -3.28 -2.12 13.53
C VAL A 12 -2.18 -1.09 13.36
N ASN A 13 -1.10 -1.19 14.14
CA ASN A 13 -0.02 -0.21 14.08
C ASN A 13 0.74 -0.29 12.74
N ILE A 14 1.06 0.87 12.14
CA ILE A 14 1.83 0.99 10.88
C ILE A 14 3.21 0.30 10.92
N GLU A 15 3.79 0.12 12.10
CA GLU A 15 5.04 -0.62 12.29
C GLU A 15 4.94 -2.07 11.80
N HIS A 16 3.75 -2.69 11.76
CA HIS A 16 3.59 -4.00 11.14
C HIS A 16 3.90 -3.96 9.64
N SER A 17 3.39 -2.95 8.93
CA SER A 17 3.67 -2.78 7.51
C SER A 17 5.12 -2.38 7.26
N LYS A 18 5.74 -1.55 8.10
CA LYS A 18 7.16 -1.22 8.00
C LYS A 18 8.06 -2.45 8.18
N ARG A 19 7.83 -3.27 9.21
CA ARG A 19 8.57 -4.52 9.42
C ARG A 19 8.40 -5.51 8.28
N LEU A 20 7.20 -5.59 7.69
CA LEU A 20 6.98 -6.37 6.49
C LEU A 20 7.84 -5.86 5.34
N MET A 21 7.89 -4.54 5.12
CA MET A 21 8.74 -3.94 4.10
C MET A 21 10.22 -4.23 4.32
N ASP A 22 10.71 -4.10 5.55
CA ASP A 22 12.10 -4.41 5.91
C ASP A 22 12.43 -5.89 5.62
N SER A 23 11.52 -6.81 5.96
CA SER A 23 11.70 -8.25 5.70
C SER A 23 11.75 -8.61 4.21
N LEU A 24 11.20 -7.74 3.37
CA LEU A 24 11.10 -7.94 1.93
C LEU A 24 12.05 -7.04 1.13
N GLU A 25 12.96 -6.32 1.78
CA GLU A 25 13.91 -5.41 1.13
C GLU A 25 14.72 -6.10 0.01
N LYS A 26 15.09 -7.36 0.21
CA LYS A 26 15.85 -8.18 -0.76
C LYS A 26 14.96 -8.97 -1.73
N SER A 27 13.66 -8.74 -1.73
CA SER A 27 12.76 -9.44 -2.64
C SER A 27 13.07 -9.07 -4.09
N PRO A 28 13.18 -10.05 -5.01
CA PRO A 28 13.28 -9.75 -6.44
C PRO A 28 11.97 -9.14 -6.99
N ASN A 29 10.87 -9.24 -6.24
CA ASN A 29 9.59 -8.67 -6.63
C ASN A 29 9.51 -7.20 -6.22
N LYS A 30 9.08 -6.34 -7.16
CA LYS A 30 8.78 -4.93 -6.86
C LYS A 30 7.62 -4.84 -5.87
N ILE A 31 7.88 -4.19 -4.74
CA ILE A 31 6.88 -3.86 -3.72
C ILE A 31 6.64 -2.36 -3.76
N THR A 32 5.38 -1.96 -3.70
CA THR A 32 4.94 -0.57 -3.73
C THR A 32 4.30 -0.24 -2.39
N PRO A 33 5.02 0.37 -1.44
CA PRO A 33 4.42 0.86 -0.22
C PRO A 33 3.65 2.16 -0.49
N PHE A 34 2.51 2.31 0.15
CA PHE A 34 1.70 3.52 0.14
C PHE A 34 1.16 3.78 1.54
N PHE A 35 1.83 4.66 2.26
CA PHE A 35 1.46 5.07 3.60
C PHE A 35 0.72 6.40 3.56
N VAL A 36 -0.47 6.43 4.16
CA VAL A 36 -1.36 7.60 4.16
C VAL A 36 -1.25 8.29 5.50
N GLU A 37 -0.62 9.47 5.52
CA GLU A 37 -0.51 10.31 6.71
C GLU A 37 -1.91 10.77 7.16
N GLY A 38 -2.21 10.65 8.46
CA GLY A 38 -3.53 10.88 9.05
C GLY A 38 -4.55 9.78 8.73
N GLY A 39 -4.17 8.74 7.98
CA GLY A 39 -5.05 7.66 7.56
C GLY A 39 -5.43 6.74 8.71
N ASN A 40 -6.72 6.43 8.87
CA ASN A 40 -7.20 5.45 9.85
C ASN A 40 -7.22 4.01 9.27
N HIS A 41 -7.67 3.04 10.06
CA HIS A 41 -7.74 1.63 9.67
C HIS A 41 -8.47 1.35 8.34
N SER A 42 -9.56 2.07 8.06
CA SER A 42 -10.35 1.87 6.84
C SER A 42 -9.94 2.79 5.69
N LEU A 43 -9.08 3.77 5.98
CA LEU A 43 -8.82 4.95 5.15
C LEU A 43 -10.11 5.64 4.70
N SER A 44 -11.15 5.65 5.54
CA SER A 44 -12.47 6.20 5.17
C SER A 44 -12.39 7.66 4.72
N ASN A 45 -11.53 8.45 5.39
CA ASN A 45 -11.32 9.86 5.10
C ASN A 45 -10.47 10.08 3.83
N TYR A 46 -9.87 9.01 3.30
CA TYR A 46 -8.99 9.02 2.14
C TYR A 46 -9.49 8.04 1.07
N THR A 47 -10.80 7.80 1.01
CA THR A 47 -11.43 6.78 0.16
C THR A 47 -11.08 6.95 -1.32
N GLN A 48 -11.12 8.20 -1.82
CA GLN A 48 -10.77 8.48 -3.22
C GLN A 48 -9.31 8.11 -3.51
N ILE A 49 -8.38 8.65 -2.72
CA ILE A 49 -6.94 8.37 -2.85
C ILE A 49 -6.64 6.87 -2.74
N ARG A 50 -7.27 6.17 -1.79
CA ARG A 50 -7.14 4.71 -1.65
C ARG A 50 -7.58 4.00 -2.93
N ASN A 51 -8.76 4.33 -3.44
CA ASN A 51 -9.33 3.65 -4.61
C ASN A 51 -8.50 3.94 -5.87
N ASP A 52 -8.09 5.19 -6.06
CA ASP A 52 -7.27 5.60 -7.21
C ASP A 52 -5.90 4.90 -7.20
N THR A 53 -5.25 4.82 -6.03
CA THR A 53 -3.98 4.08 -5.87
C THR A 53 -4.14 2.61 -6.23
N ILE A 54 -5.21 1.95 -5.76
CA ILE A 54 -5.48 0.54 -6.08
C ILE A 54 -5.71 0.37 -7.60
N ALA A 55 -6.57 1.19 -8.19
CA ALA A 55 -6.88 1.11 -9.61
C ALA A 55 -5.63 1.34 -10.48
N ASN A 56 -4.84 2.35 -10.15
CA ASN A 56 -3.60 2.66 -10.86
C ASN A 56 -2.55 1.56 -10.72
N TRP A 57 -2.43 0.97 -9.53
CA TRP A 57 -1.53 -0.16 -9.31
C TRP A 57 -1.91 -1.36 -10.18
N PHE A 58 -3.19 -1.76 -10.19
CA PHE A 58 -3.66 -2.82 -11.07
C PHE A 58 -3.46 -2.48 -12.54
N HIS A 59 -3.73 -1.24 -12.94
CA HIS A 59 -3.52 -0.79 -14.31
C HIS A 59 -2.07 -0.95 -14.76
N TYR A 60 -1.12 -0.50 -13.93
CA TYR A 60 0.31 -0.63 -14.20
C TYR A 60 0.74 -2.09 -14.31
N TYR A 61 0.33 -2.94 -13.35
CA TYR A 61 0.74 -4.34 -13.33
C TYR A 61 0.10 -5.17 -14.45
N LEU A 62 -1.21 -5.00 -14.70
CA LEU A 62 -1.92 -5.77 -15.72
C LEU A 62 -1.58 -5.32 -17.14
N LYS A 63 -1.26 -4.03 -17.36
CA LYS A 63 -0.76 -3.58 -18.67
C LYS A 63 0.69 -3.97 -18.91
N SER A 64 1.54 -4.02 -17.88
CA SER A 64 2.95 -4.40 -18.03
C SER A 64 3.14 -5.90 -18.32
N ASN A 65 2.19 -6.76 -17.95
CA ASN A 65 2.20 -8.20 -18.23
C ASN A 65 1.70 -8.59 -19.64
N LYS A 66 1.55 -7.63 -20.57
CA LYS A 66 1.10 -7.89 -21.95
C LYS A 66 2.21 -8.15 -22.97
N ASN A 67 3.45 -8.39 -22.52
CA ASN A 67 4.58 -8.73 -23.39
C ASN A 67 5.12 -10.12 -23.08
#